data_AF-A0A8T4YME6-F1
#
_entry.id   AF-A0A8T4YME6-F1
#
_cell.length_a   1.000
_cell.length_b   1.000
_cell.length_c   1.000
_cell.angle_alpha   90.00
_cell.angle_beta   90.00
_cell.angle_gamma   90.00
#
_symmetry.space_group_name_H-M   'P 1'
#
loop_
_entity.id
_entity.type
_entity.pdbx_description
1 polymer ?
#
loop_
_entity_poly.entity_id
_entity_poly.type
_entity_poly.pdbx_seq_one_letter_code
_entity_poly.pdbx_strand_id
1 'polypeptide(L)'
;MRRTESRFKTSIHILVISQIFPPDMGGSSTRAYNVAKGLLLNGTEVTVVAGFPHYPTGNVPKNLRKRALSIEHMDGFQVIRTFV
;
A
#
# COMPACT_ATOMS: atom_id res chain seq x y z
N MET A 1 20.96 -37.48 -6.52
CA MET A 1 19.54 -37.46 -6.11
C MET A 1 19.33 -36.38 -5.06
N ARG A 2 18.94 -35.16 -5.45
CA ARG A 2 18.37 -34.14 -4.56
C ARG A 2 17.14 -33.58 -5.29
N ARG A 3 15.99 -33.72 -4.65
CA ARG A 3 14.65 -33.41 -5.16
C ARG A 3 14.59 -31.98 -5.71
N THR A 4 14.14 -31.88 -6.95
CA THR A 4 13.53 -30.69 -7.54
C THR A 4 12.26 -30.36 -6.77
N GLU A 5 12.34 -29.45 -5.79
CA GLU A 5 11.15 -28.78 -5.27
C GLU A 5 10.93 -27.49 -6.05
N SER A 6 10.38 -27.62 -7.26
CA SER A 6 9.61 -26.54 -7.86
C SER A 6 8.32 -26.41 -7.04
N ARG A 7 8.40 -25.73 -5.90
CA ARG A 7 7.20 -25.28 -5.17
C ARG A 7 6.47 -24.35 -6.11
N PHE A 8 5.26 -24.73 -6.53
CA PHE A 8 4.27 -23.77 -6.98
C PHE A 8 4.14 -22.72 -5.87
N LYS A 9 4.81 -21.58 -6.03
CA LYS A 9 4.68 -20.45 -5.12
C LYS A 9 3.32 -19.86 -5.43
N THR A 10 2.27 -20.35 -4.78
CA THR A 10 0.98 -19.66 -4.77
C THR A 10 1.26 -18.26 -4.26
N SER A 11 1.31 -17.28 -5.16
CA SER A 11 1.60 -15.90 -4.80
C SER A 11 0.36 -15.34 -4.12
N ILE A 12 0.34 -15.42 -2.78
CA ILE A 12 -0.69 -14.78 -1.98
C ILE A 12 -0.58 -13.28 -2.24
N HIS A 13 -1.69 -12.70 -2.71
CA HIS A 13 -1.83 -11.26 -2.92
C HIS A 13 -2.76 -10.69 -1.84
N ILE A 14 -2.25 -9.74 -1.07
CA ILE A 14 -2.97 -9.12 0.04
C ILE A 14 -3.29 -7.67 -0.30
N LEU A 15 -4.57 -7.31 -0.14
CA LEU A 15 -5.04 -5.94 -0.22
C LEU A 15 -5.10 -5.33 1.18
N VAL A 16 -4.36 -4.23 1.38
CA VAL A 16 -4.43 -3.41 2.61
C VAL A 16 -5.27 -2.18 2.32
N ILE A 17 -6.32 -1.94 3.10
CA ILE A 17 -7.16 -0.75 2.97
C ILE A 17 -6.90 0.15 4.18
N SER A 18 -6.53 1.41 3.93
CA SER A 18 -6.29 2.39 5.00
C SER A 18 -6.70 3.79 4.60
N GLN A 19 -7.54 4.46 5.40
CA GLN A 19 -7.91 5.86 5.14
C GLN A 19 -6.69 6.80 5.18
N ILE A 20 -5.76 6.59 6.14
CA ILE A 20 -4.55 7.40 6.31
C ILE A 20 -3.33 6.52 6.00
N PHE A 21 -2.48 6.98 5.08
CA PHE A 21 -1.29 6.26 4.62
C PHE A 21 -0.19 7.24 4.18
N PRO A 22 1.11 6.92 4.31
CA PRO A 22 2.20 7.87 4.03
C PRO A 22 2.02 8.45 2.63
N PRO A 23 2.09 9.78 2.41
CA PRO A 23 2.81 10.75 3.23
C PRO A 23 2.03 11.33 4.41
N ASP A 24 0.77 10.96 4.62
CA ASP A 24 0.05 11.42 5.80
C ASP A 24 0.77 10.98 7.08
N MET A 25 0.86 11.87 8.04
CA MET A 25 1.56 11.61 9.30
C MET A 25 0.66 10.88 10.32
N GLY A 26 1.27 10.31 11.36
CA GLY A 26 0.55 9.77 12.51
C GLY A 26 0.54 8.25 12.62
N GLY A 27 0.14 7.76 13.81
CA GLY A 27 0.31 6.35 14.17
C GLY A 27 -0.46 5.37 13.27
N SER A 28 -1.64 5.73 12.77
CA SER A 28 -2.41 4.88 11.85
C SER A 28 -1.71 4.73 10.50
N SER A 29 -1.14 5.81 9.98
CA SER A 29 -0.33 5.81 8.75
C SER A 29 0.88 4.88 8.89
N THR A 30 1.66 5.04 9.97
CA THR A 30 2.84 4.22 10.24
C THR A 30 2.48 2.74 10.41
N ARG A 31 1.39 2.42 11.12
CA ARG A 31 0.94 1.03 11.28
C ARG A 31 0.55 0.39 9.94
N ALA A 32 -0.26 1.08 9.14
CA ALA A 32 -0.66 0.56 7.83
C ALA A 32 0.55 0.31 6.93
N TYR A 33 1.51 1.24 6.91
CA TYR A 33 2.76 1.08 6.17
C TYR A 33 3.57 -0.12 6.66
N ASN A 34 3.78 -0.25 7.98
CA ASN A 34 4.57 -1.35 8.54
C ASN A 34 3.93 -2.72 8.29
N VAL A 35 2.59 -2.81 8.30
CA VAL A 35 1.88 -4.03 7.91
C VAL A 35 2.13 -4.36 6.44
N ALA A 36 1.93 -3.41 5.53
CA ALA A 36 2.16 -3.62 4.10
C ALA A 36 3.61 -4.03 3.81
N LYS A 37 4.58 -3.35 4.43
CA LYS A 37 6.00 -3.65 4.28
C LYS A 37 6.36 -5.01 4.88
N GLY A 38 5.84 -5.34 6.06
CA GLY A 38 6.06 -6.62 6.72
C GLY A 38 5.54 -7.79 5.88
N LEU A 39 4.34 -7.67 5.30
CA LEU A 39 3.77 -8.66 4.40
C LEU A 39 4.64 -8.86 3.15
N LEU A 40 5.02 -7.77 2.49
CA LEU A 40 5.94 -7.80 1.34
C LEU A 40 7.25 -8.53 1.67
N LEU A 41 7.87 -8.23 2.82
CA LEU A 41 9.11 -8.86 3.27
C LEU A 41 8.96 -10.35 3.57
N ASN A 42 7.75 -10.81 3.89
CA ASN A 42 7.42 -12.24 4.05
C ASN A 42 7.09 -12.93 2.71
N GLY A 43 7.31 -12.24 1.58
CA GLY A 43 7.22 -12.82 0.24
C GLY A 43 5.82 -12.82 -0.36
N THR A 44 4.89 -12.04 0.20
CA THR A 44 3.55 -11.82 -0.36
C THR A 44 3.55 -10.65 -1.34
N GLU A 45 2.67 -10.69 -2.33
CA GLU A 45 2.36 -9.49 -3.11
C GLU A 45 1.41 -8.60 -2.30
N VAL A 46 1.62 -7.30 -2.36
CA VAL A 46 0.82 -6.33 -1.59
C VAL A 46 0.35 -5.22 -2.51
N THR A 47 -0.94 -4.88 -2.40
CA THR A 47 -1.50 -3.64 -2.92
C THR A 47 -2.15 -2.90 -1.76
N VAL A 48 -1.97 -1.58 -1.72
CA VAL A 48 -2.58 -0.71 -0.73
C VAL A 48 -3.64 0.14 -1.42
N VAL A 49 -4.83 0.24 -0.86
CA VAL A 49 -5.83 1.26 -1.23
C VAL A 49 -5.92 2.26 -0.09
N ALA A 50 -5.71 3.54 -0.41
CA ALA A 50 -5.69 4.59 0.59
C ALA A 50 -6.41 5.86 0.16
N GLY A 51 -6.77 6.68 1.16
CA GLY A 51 -7.26 8.03 0.92
C GLY A 51 -6.21 8.88 0.22
N PHE A 52 -6.65 9.85 -0.59
CA PHE A 52 -5.77 10.95 -1.00
C PHE A 52 -5.12 11.58 0.24
N PRO A 53 -3.80 11.88 0.20
CA PRO A 53 -3.12 12.47 1.35
C PRO A 53 -3.76 13.82 1.66
N HIS A 54 -4.08 14.05 2.93
CA HIS A 54 -4.75 15.26 3.41
C HIS A 54 -4.39 15.57 4.85
N TYR A 55 -3.98 14.58 5.65
CA TYR A 55 -3.63 14.77 7.06
C TYR A 55 -2.20 15.33 7.21
N PRO A 56 -1.96 16.33 8.09
CA PRO A 56 -2.86 16.83 9.14
C PRO A 56 -3.73 18.03 8.72
N THR A 57 -3.47 18.63 7.56
CA THR A 57 -4.04 19.94 7.20
C THR A 57 -5.46 19.89 6.65
N GLY A 58 -5.97 18.70 6.34
CA GLY A 58 -7.22 18.48 5.61
C GLY A 58 -7.13 18.78 4.10
N ASN A 59 -5.96 19.19 3.57
CA ASN A 59 -5.83 19.64 2.19
C ASN A 59 -5.19 18.59 1.29
N VAL A 60 -5.95 18.13 0.28
CA VAL A 60 -5.40 17.27 -0.78
C VAL A 60 -4.42 18.07 -1.67
N PRO A 61 -3.22 17.53 -1.98
CA PRO A 61 -2.26 18.15 -2.89
C PRO A 61 -2.86 18.51 -4.25
N LYS A 62 -2.50 19.69 -4.78
CA LYS A 62 -3.11 20.25 -6.00
C LYS A 62 -3.02 19.31 -7.22
N ASN A 63 -1.92 18.59 -7.37
CA ASN A 63 -1.68 17.62 -8.45
C ASN A 63 -2.58 16.37 -8.39
N LEU A 64 -3.13 16.07 -7.21
CA LEU A 64 -4.03 14.94 -6.98
C LEU A 64 -5.51 15.34 -6.98
N ARG A 65 -5.82 16.65 -6.90
CA ARG A 65 -7.21 17.14 -6.98
C ARG A 65 -7.84 16.76 -8.33
N LYS A 66 -9.15 16.53 -8.31
CA LYS A 66 -9.98 16.17 -9.48
C LYS A 66 -9.62 14.82 -10.13
N ARG A 67 -8.75 14.02 -9.52
CA ARG A 67 -8.53 12.63 -9.92
C ARG A 67 -9.52 11.75 -9.19
N ALA A 68 -10.12 10.79 -9.89
CA ALA A 68 -10.90 9.74 -9.25
C ALA A 68 -9.98 8.71 -8.57
N LEU A 69 -8.84 8.42 -9.22
CA LEU A 69 -7.83 7.47 -8.77
C LEU A 69 -6.42 8.01 -9.06
N SER A 70 -5.45 7.66 -8.22
CA SER A 70 -4.03 7.83 -8.50
C SER A 70 -3.26 6.58 -8.08
N ILE A 71 -2.50 5.99 -8.99
CA ILE A 71 -1.70 4.80 -8.71
C ILE A 71 -0.25 5.23 -8.56
N GLU A 72 0.37 4.86 -7.45
CA GLU A 72 1.78 5.10 -7.15
C GLU A 72 2.45 3.77 -6.75
N HIS A 73 3.76 3.68 -6.92
CA HIS A 73 4.54 2.53 -6.46
C HIS A 73 5.47 3.00 -5.35
N MET A 74 5.44 2.32 -4.21
CA MET A 74 6.19 2.70 -3.03
C MET A 74 6.79 1.44 -2.39
N ASP A 75 8.11 1.45 -2.19
CA ASP A 75 8.83 0.43 -1.41
C ASP A 75 8.58 -1.04 -1.79
N GLY A 76 8.24 -1.28 -3.06
CA GLY A 76 8.01 -2.61 -3.63
C GLY A 76 6.54 -3.06 -3.67
N PHE A 77 5.58 -2.20 -3.31
CA PHE A 77 4.16 -2.46 -3.47
C PHE A 77 3.43 -1.30 -4.16
N GLN A 78 2.25 -1.59 -4.73
CA GLN A 78 1.40 -0.60 -5.37
C GLN A 78 0.51 0.07 -4.34
N VAL A 79 0.31 1.38 -4.46
CA VAL A 79 -0.61 2.17 -3.64
C VAL A 79 -1.60 2.87 -4.56
N ILE A 80 -2.89 2.68 -4.32
CA ILE A 80 -4.00 3.26 -5.07
C ILE A 80 -4.67 4.29 -4.17
N ARG A 81 -4.58 5.55 -4.56
CA ARG A 81 -5.25 6.68 -3.90
C ARG A 81 -6.62 6.88 -4.48
N THR A 82 -7.62 6.94 -3.61
CA THR A 82 -9.02 7.16 -3.97
C THR A 82 -9.72 7.98 -2.87
N PHE A 83 -10.99 8.30 -3.09
CA PHE A 83 -11.89 8.70 -2.02
C PHE A 83 -12.27 7.45 -1.21
N VAL A 84 -12.02 7.49 0.11
CA VAL A 84 -12.31 6.42 1.08
C VAL A 84 -13.23 7.00 2.15
#